data_AF-A0A7V4G255-F1
#
_entry.id   AF-A0A7V4G255-F1
#
_cell.length_a   1.000
_cell.length_b   1.000
_cell.length_c   1.000
_cell.angle_alpha   90.00
_cell.angle_beta   90.00
_cell.angle_gamma   90.00
#
_symmetry.space_group_name_H-M   'P 1'
#
loop_
_entity.id
_entity.type
_entity.pdbx_description
1 polymer ?
#
loop_
_entity_poly.entity_id
_entity_poly.type
_entity_poly.pdbx_seq_one_letter_code
_entity_poly.pdbx_strand_id
1 'polypeptide(L)'
;MSANEGTPTAQELIEAFARLSSEFAAEIGSLATEQDMRAVQARYLGRKGMATDLMKSLGRLPPADRPAVGEAANRARAAIEQAVQARLAELS
;
A
#
# COMPACT_ATOMS: atom_id res chain seq x y z
N MET A 1 12.04 -24.68 -4.33
CA MET A 1 11.38 -23.37 -4.53
C MET A 1 12.49 -22.35 -4.70
N SER A 2 12.66 -21.86 -5.92
CA SER A 2 13.85 -21.11 -6.34
C SER A 2 13.96 -19.76 -5.66
N ALA A 3 15.17 -19.44 -5.23
CA ALA A 3 15.60 -18.12 -4.84
C ALA A 3 15.28 -17.11 -5.95
N ASN A 4 14.57 -16.04 -5.62
CA ASN A 4 14.38 -14.91 -6.52
C ASN A 4 15.39 -13.82 -6.12
N GLU A 5 16.65 -13.96 -6.55
CA GLU A 5 17.66 -12.90 -6.50
C GLU A 5 17.57 -11.99 -7.74
N GLY A 6 16.35 -11.59 -8.09
CA GLY A 6 16.05 -10.71 -9.22
C GLY A 6 15.54 -9.35 -8.75
N THR A 7 15.89 -8.29 -9.47
CA THR A 7 15.18 -7.02 -9.37
C THR A 7 13.68 -7.28 -9.58
N PRO A 8 12.78 -6.86 -8.67
CA PRO A 8 11.36 -7.05 -8.85
C PRO A 8 10.90 -6.36 -10.13
N THR A 9 10.05 -7.02 -10.89
CA THR A 9 9.44 -6.48 -12.11
C THR A 9 8.41 -5.40 -11.78
N ALA A 10 8.08 -4.58 -12.77
CA ALA A 10 7.02 -3.57 -12.65
C ALA A 10 5.68 -4.19 -12.25
N GLN A 11 5.34 -5.32 -12.87
CA GLN A 11 4.10 -6.04 -12.63
C GLN A 11 4.01 -6.55 -11.18
N GLU A 12 5.09 -7.14 -10.66
CA GLU A 12 5.13 -7.60 -9.26
C GLU A 12 4.93 -6.45 -8.27
N LEU A 13 5.51 -5.28 -8.53
CA LEU A 13 5.30 -4.12 -7.66
C LEU A 13 3.87 -3.55 -7.76
N ILE A 14 3.28 -3.52 -8.96
CA ILE A 14 1.88 -3.11 -9.15
C ILE A 14 0.94 -4.02 -8.36
N GLU A 15 1.13 -5.34 -8.47
CA GLU A 15 0.37 -6.33 -7.72
C GLU A 15 0.59 -6.21 -6.20
N ALA A 16 1.82 -5.91 -5.78
CA ALA A 16 2.14 -5.68 -4.38
C ALA A 16 1.39 -4.46 -3.82
N PHE A 17 1.31 -3.35 -4.56
CA PHE A 17 0.52 -2.18 -4.15
C PHE A 17 -0.98 -2.47 -4.09
N ALA A 18 -1.52 -3.21 -5.07
CA ALA A 18 -2.93 -3.61 -5.07
C ALA A 18 -3.27 -4.52 -3.89
N ARG A 19 -2.40 -5.49 -3.60
CA ARG A 19 -2.53 -6.36 -2.42
C ARG A 19 -2.47 -5.56 -1.13
N LEU A 20 -1.52 -4.63 -1.03
CA LEU A 20 -1.34 -3.78 0.15
C LEU A 20 -2.61 -2.99 0.49
N SER A 21 -3.27 -2.38 -0.50
CA SER A 21 -4.54 -1.67 -0.24
C SER A 21 -5.69 -2.62 0.12
N SER A 22 -5.73 -3.82 -0.46
CA SER A 22 -6.75 -4.83 -0.14
C SER A 22 -6.59 -5.37 1.28
N GLU A 23 -5.36 -5.65 1.71
CA GLU A 23 -5.03 -6.09 3.07
C GLU A 23 -5.40 -5.01 4.09
N PHE A 24 -5.06 -3.75 3.80
CA PHE A 24 -5.45 -2.62 4.63
C PHE A 24 -6.97 -2.56 4.81
N ALA A 25 -7.74 -2.63 3.71
CA ALA A 25 -9.20 -2.55 3.73
C ALA A 25 -9.84 -3.68 4.56
N ALA A 26 -9.26 -4.88 4.53
CA ALA A 26 -9.71 -5.99 5.36
C ALA A 26 -9.38 -5.75 6.85
N GLU A 27 -8.18 -5.25 7.17
CA GLU A 27 -7.74 -5.01 8.56
C GLU A 27 -8.59 -3.92 9.22
N ILE A 28 -8.82 -2.79 8.52
CA ILE A 28 -9.58 -1.64 9.04
C ILE A 28 -11.05 -1.95 9.30
N GLY A 29 -11.67 -2.88 8.56
CA GLY A 29 -13.07 -3.25 8.75
C GLY A 29 -13.38 -3.78 10.16
N SER A 30 -12.37 -4.28 10.89
CA SER A 30 -12.52 -4.78 12.26
C SER A 30 -12.30 -3.73 13.35
N LEU A 31 -11.79 -2.55 12.99
CA LEU A 31 -11.40 -1.52 13.95
C LEU A 31 -12.62 -0.70 14.42
N ALA A 32 -12.62 -0.35 15.71
CA ALA A 32 -13.74 0.33 16.38
C ALA A 32 -13.41 1.76 16.84
N THR A 33 -12.17 2.22 16.67
CA THR A 33 -11.75 3.55 17.09
C THR A 33 -10.93 4.25 16.02
N GLU A 34 -11.07 5.57 15.93
CA GLU A 34 -10.24 6.40 15.05
C GLU A 34 -8.74 6.24 15.36
N GLN A 35 -8.39 6.09 16.64
CA GLN A 35 -7.01 5.91 17.06
C GLN A 35 -6.40 4.64 16.46
N ASP A 36 -7.12 3.52 16.49
CA ASP A 36 -6.65 2.27 15.90
C ASP A 36 -6.51 2.38 14.38
N MET A 37 -7.47 3.05 13.72
CA MET A 37 -7.40 3.30 12.27
C MET A 37 -6.18 4.11 11.89
N ARG A 38 -5.87 5.18 12.63
CA ARG A 38 -4.66 5.99 12.40
C ARG A 38 -3.39 5.19 12.65
N ALA A 39 -3.37 4.32 13.67
CA ALA A 39 -2.23 3.45 13.96
C ALA A 39 -1.97 2.44 12.83
N VAL A 40 -3.03 1.80 12.31
CA VAL A 40 -2.92 0.90 11.15
C VAL A 40 -2.52 1.69 9.90
N GLN A 41 -3.13 2.84 9.63
CA GLN A 41 -2.77 3.69 8.48
C GLN A 41 -1.28 4.08 8.52
N ALA A 42 -0.72 4.40 9.70
CA ALA A 42 0.69 4.70 9.86
C ALA A 42 1.61 3.49 9.57
N ARG A 43 1.18 2.26 9.89
CA ARG A 43 1.91 1.02 9.56
C ARG A 43 1.99 0.78 8.04
N TYR A 44 0.97 1.18 7.29
CA TYR A 44 0.93 0.99 5.84
C TYR A 44 1.58 2.15 5.07
N LEU A 45 1.23 3.40 5.39
CA LEU A 45 1.62 4.61 4.64
C LEU A 45 2.72 5.45 5.30
N GLY A 46 3.12 5.13 6.52
CA GLY A 46 4.10 5.93 7.26
C GLY A 46 5.49 5.95 6.60
N ARG A 47 6.38 6.78 7.15
CA ARG A 47 7.77 6.93 6.65
C ARG A 47 8.59 5.63 6.69
N LYS A 48 8.19 4.68 7.54
CA LYS A 48 8.73 3.31 7.62
C LYS A 48 7.64 2.26 7.38
N GLY A 49 6.57 2.67 6.70
CA GLY A 49 5.43 1.81 6.40
C GLY A 49 5.69 0.96 5.16
N MET A 50 4.87 -0.08 5.01
CA MET A 50 4.97 -1.07 3.94
C MET A 50 4.98 -0.44 2.53
N ALA A 51 4.16 0.59 2.29
CA ALA A 51 4.14 1.29 1.00
C ALA A 51 5.48 2.00 0.71
N THR A 52 6.12 2.56 1.73
CA THR A 52 7.43 3.21 1.60
C THR A 52 8.52 2.19 1.29
N ASP A 53 8.43 0.98 1.85
CA ASP A 53 9.37 -0.09 1.54
C ASP A 53 9.21 -0.59 0.09
N LEU A 54 7.97 -0.75 -0.40
CA LEU A 54 7.73 -1.05 -1.82
C LEU A 54 8.25 0.06 -2.75
N MET A 55 8.11 1.33 -2.35
CA MET A 55 8.65 2.47 -3.11
C MET A 55 10.18 2.46 -3.21
N LYS A 56 10.91 1.85 -2.27
CA LYS A 56 12.38 1.70 -2.40
C LYS A 56 12.73 0.74 -3.53
N SER A 57 11.90 -0.28 -3.77
CA SER A 57 12.07 -1.23 -4.87
C SER A 57 11.83 -0.59 -6.24
N LEU A 58 10.97 0.44 -6.32
CA LEU A 58 10.76 1.26 -7.53
C LEU A 58 12.09 1.84 -8.07
N GLY A 59 12.99 2.26 -7.18
CA GLY A 59 14.28 2.84 -7.56
C GLY A 59 15.19 1.89 -8.34
N ARG A 60 14.91 0.57 -8.27
CA ARG A 60 15.65 -0.48 -8.98
C ARG A 60 15.09 -0.76 -10.38
N LEU A 61 13.93 -0.20 -10.74
CA LEU A 61 13.30 -0.39 -12.04
C LEU A 61 13.91 0.50 -13.14
N PRO A 62 13.87 0.05 -14.41
CA PRO A 62 14.11 0.89 -15.57
C PRO A 62 13.18 2.12 -15.58
N PRO A 63 13.64 3.30 -16.07
CA PRO A 63 12.84 4.52 -16.09
C PRO A 63 11.48 4.39 -16.78
N ALA A 64 11.38 3.54 -17.82
CA ALA A 64 10.16 3.31 -18.58
C ALA A 64 9.03 2.67 -17.74
N ASP A 65 9.40 1.88 -16.73
CA ASP A 65 8.44 1.12 -15.89
C ASP A 65 7.98 1.90 -14.65
N ARG A 66 8.76 2.89 -14.23
CA ARG A 66 8.49 3.67 -13.01
C ARG A 66 7.13 4.39 -13.02
N PRO A 67 6.64 4.97 -14.14
CA PRO A 67 5.34 5.64 -14.16
C PRO A 67 4.18 4.70 -13.81
N ALA A 68 4.15 3.49 -14.37
CA ALA A 68 3.07 2.53 -14.13
C ALA A 68 3.01 2.09 -12.66
N VAL A 69 4.17 1.82 -12.06
CA VAL A 69 4.25 1.46 -10.64
C VAL A 69 3.95 2.66 -9.74
N GLY A 70 4.40 3.86 -10.10
CA GLY A 70 4.08 5.09 -9.38
C GLY A 70 2.58 5.39 -9.36
N GLU A 71 1.90 5.16 -10.48
CA GLU A 71 0.44 5.26 -10.56
C GLU A 71 -0.23 4.22 -9.64
N ALA A 72 0.24 2.97 -9.64
CA ALA A 72 -0.26 1.94 -8.73
C ALA A 72 -0.05 2.31 -7.25
N ALA A 73 1.09 2.88 -6.89
CA ALA A 73 1.37 3.37 -5.55
C ALA A 73 0.40 4.50 -5.13
N ASN A 74 0.13 5.43 -6.03
CA ASN A 74 -0.84 6.51 -5.78
C ASN A 74 -2.27 5.97 -5.65
N ARG A 75 -2.68 5.02 -6.49
CA ARG A 75 -3.99 4.34 -6.37
C ARG A 75 -4.12 3.61 -5.04
N ALA A 76 -3.09 2.88 -4.60
CA ALA A 76 -3.11 2.19 -3.32
C ALA A 76 -3.21 3.15 -2.13
N ARG A 77 -2.48 4.28 -2.17
CA ARG A 77 -2.59 5.34 -1.14
C ARG A 77 -4.01 5.92 -1.07
N ALA A 78 -4.57 6.29 -2.22
CA ALA A 78 -5.92 6.83 -2.29
C ALA A 78 -6.97 5.82 -1.78
N ALA A 79 -6.84 4.53 -2.14
CA ALA A 79 -7.73 3.48 -1.66
C ALA A 79 -7.65 3.30 -0.13
N ILE A 80 -6.44 3.35 0.44
CA ILE A 80 -6.23 3.30 1.89
C ILE A 80 -6.88 4.51 2.59
N GLU A 81 -6.66 5.72 2.06
CA GLU A 81 -7.28 6.94 2.60
C GLU A 81 -8.81 6.87 2.54
N GLN A 82 -9.37 6.42 1.42
CA GLN A 82 -10.82 6.24 1.26
C GLN A 82 -11.39 5.20 2.22
N ALA A 83 -10.70 4.08 2.42
CA ALA A 83 -11.14 3.06 3.38
C ALA A 83 -11.17 3.60 4.82
N VAL A 84 -10.21 4.43 5.21
CA VAL A 84 -10.23 5.13 6.51
C VAL A 84 -11.44 6.05 6.61
N GLN A 85 -11.66 6.91 5.62
CA GLN A 85 -12.79 7.84 5.65
C GLN A 85 -14.14 7.12 5.70
N ALA A 86 -14.31 6.06 4.90
CA ALA A 86 -15.52 5.26 4.89
C ALA A 86 -15.76 4.61 6.27
N ARG A 87 -14.73 4.02 6.86
CA ARG A 87 -14.85 3.37 8.17
C ARG A 87 -15.16 4.37 9.29
N LEU A 88 -14.54 5.56 9.27
CA LEU A 88 -14.84 6.61 10.25
C LEU A 88 -16.29 7.09 10.14
N ALA A 89 -16.80 7.23 8.92
CA ALA A 89 -18.18 7.62 8.67
C ALA A 89 -19.18 6.56 9.19
N GLU A 90 -18.83 5.26 9.17
CA GLU A 90 -19.67 4.19 9.75
C GLU A 90 -19.72 4.20 11.28
N LEU A 91 -18.73 4.79 11.93
CA LEU A 91 -18.65 4.90 13.40
C LEU A 91 -19.15 6.25 13.94
N SER A 92 -19.54 7.16 13.05
CA SER A 92 -20.10 8.48 13.36
C SER A 92 -21.59 8.37 13.70
#